data_AF-A0A7X0DDK2-F1
#
_entry.id   AF-A0A7X0DDK2-F1
#
_cell.length_a   1.000
_cell.length_b   1.000
_cell.length_c   1.000
_cell.angle_alpha   90.00
_cell.angle_beta   90.00
_cell.angle_gamma   90.00
#
_symmetry.space_group_name_H-M   'P 1'
#
loop_
_entity.id
_entity.type
_entity.pdbx_description
1 polymer ?
#
loop_
_entity_poly.entity_id
_entity_poly.type
_entity_poly.pdbx_seq_one_letter_code
_entity_poly.pdbx_strand_id
1 'polypeptide(L)' 'MDIRIWQVPKPVRGSPHNIKYSLALVSNETCVLRYDNEAGKGDHKHLGHDEVDYAYVDLERLQDDFWKDVELWMKDHTQS' A
#
# COMPACT_ATOMS: atom_id res chain seq x y z
N MET A 1 -2.09 6.39 10.41
CA MET A 1 -1.30 5.87 9.27
C MET A 1 0.05 5.39 9.77
N ASP A 2 0.62 4.40 9.09
CA ASP A 2 2.04 4.03 9.17
C ASP A 2 2.59 4.01 7.74
N ILE A 3 3.58 4.86 7.44
CA ILE A 3 4.14 5.02 6.09
C ILE A 3 5.65 4.85 6.19
N ARG A 4 6.18 3.88 5.44
CA ARG A 4 7.61 3.59 5.35
C ARG A 4 7.96 3.34 3.90
N ILE A 5 8.91 4.13 3.38
CA ILE A 5 9.39 4.01 2.00
C ILE A 5 10.90 4.18 2.04
N TRP A 6 11.64 3.24 1.47
CA TRP A 6 13.09 3.32 1.41
C TRP A 6 13.65 2.63 0.17
N GLN A 7 14.81 3.11 -0.27
CA GLN A 7 15.53 2.51 -1.39
C GLN A 7 16.32 1.28 -0.91
N VAL A 8 16.30 0.23 -1.71
CA VAL A 8 17.05 -1.01 -1.49
C VAL A 8 18.10 -1.21 -2.59
N PRO A 9 19.26 -1.81 -2.26
CA PRO A 9 20.35 -1.98 -3.24
C PRO A 9 19.99 -2.97 -4.36
N LYS A 10 19.02 -3.85 -4.14
CA LYS A 10 18.47 -4.76 -5.14
C LYS A 10 16.95 -4.76 -5.06
N PRO A 11 16.22 -4.90 -6.18
CA PRO A 11 14.77 -5.01 -6.17
C PRO A 11 14.26 -6.12 -5.24
N VAL A 12 13.11 -5.87 -4.61
CA VAL A 12 12.39 -6.90 -3.87
C VAL A 12 11.95 -7.97 -4.87
N ARG A 13 12.13 -9.26 -4.57
CA ARG A 13 11.74 -10.33 -5.50
C ARG A 13 10.24 -10.23 -5.81
N GLY A 14 9.88 -10.07 -7.08
CA GLY A 14 8.50 -9.86 -7.53
C GLY A 14 8.18 -8.40 -7.88
N SER A 15 9.04 -7.45 -7.48
CA SER A 15 8.92 -6.03 -7.83
C SER A 15 10.04 -5.62 -8.79
N PRO A 16 9.75 -4.92 -9.90
CA PRO A 16 10.76 -4.55 -10.91
C PRO A 16 11.58 -3.29 -10.56
N HIS A 17 11.54 -2.82 -9.31
CA HIS A 17 12.14 -1.55 -8.88
C HIS A 17 12.87 -1.66 -7.52
N ASN A 18 13.74 -0.68 -7.25
CA ASN A 18 14.59 -0.63 -6.06
C ASN A 18 13.94 0.06 -4.85
N ILE A 19 12.62 0.07 -4.76
CA ILE A 19 11.89 0.70 -3.65
C ILE A 19 11.21 -0.40 -2.83
N LYS A 20 11.41 -0.36 -1.52
CA LYS A 20 10.67 -1.16 -0.55
C LYS A 20 9.70 -0.22 0.16
N TYR A 21 8.44 -0.62 0.26
CA TYR A 21 7.42 0.24 0.84
C TYR A 21 6.41 -0.53 1.71
N SER A 22 5.81 0.19 2.65
CA SER A 22 4.64 -0.20 3.43
C SER A 22 3.87 1.06 3.79
N LEU A 23 2.70 1.25 3.18
CA LEU A 23 1.78 2.35 3.46
C LEU A 23 0.50 1.73 4.03
N ALA A 24 0.16 2.04 5.28
CA ALA A 24 -0.97 1.42 5.97
C ALA A 24 -1.89 2.46 6.63
N LEU A 25 -3.19 2.24 6.45
CA LEU A 25 -4.26 2.85 7.22
C LEU A 25 -4.68 1.88 8.32
N VAL A 26 -4.57 2.34 9.57
CA VAL A 26 -5.02 1.60 10.74
C VAL A 26 -6.18 2.37 11.35
N SER A 27 -7.30 1.67 11.56
CA SER A 27 -8.50 2.18 12.23
C SER A 27 -8.92 1.16 13.29
N ASN A 28 -9.22 1.63 14.51
CA ASN A 28 -9.58 0.75 15.64
C ASN A 28 -8.63 -0.45 15.79
N GLU A 29 -7.32 -0.17 15.80
CA GLU A 29 -6.23 -1.16 15.90
C GLU A 29 -6.17 -2.19 14.75
N THR A 30 -7.02 -2.04 13.73
CA THR A 30 -7.10 -2.93 12.57
C THR A 30 -6.50 -2.26 11.34
N CYS A 31 -5.61 -2.95 10.63
CA CYS A 31 -5.10 -2.51 9.33
C CYS A 31 -6.19 -2.73 8.27
N VAL A 32 -6.86 -1.64 7.86
CA VAL A 32 -8.00 -1.69 6.94
C VAL A 32 -7.61 -1.47 5.48
N LEU A 33 -6.45 -0.86 5.24
CA LEU A 33 -5.85 -0.68 3.92
C LEU A 33 -4.34 -0.76 4.04
N ARG A 34 -3.68 -1.52 3.18
CA ARG A 34 -2.20 -1.55 3.09
C ARG A 34 -1.73 -1.64 1.66
N TYR A 35 -0.71 -0.89 1.31
CA TYR A 35 0.08 -1.09 0.10
C TYR A 35 1.47 -1.54 0.56
N ASP A 36 1.93 -2.68 0.08
CA ASP A 36 3.27 -3.20 0.36
C ASP A 36 3.81 -4.01 -0.82
N ASN A 37 5.11 -4.28 -0.78
CA ASN A 37 5.71 -5.22 -1.72
C ASN A 37 6.45 -6.33 -1.01
N GLU A 38 6.06 -7.58 -1.23
CA GLU A 38 6.55 -8.75 -0.48
C GLU A 38 7.38 -9.69 -1.37
N ALA A 39 8.49 -10.20 -0.83
CA ALA A 39 9.41 -11.05 -1.57
C ALA A 39 8.76 -12.37 -2.00
N GLY A 40 8.43 -12.51 -3.29
CA GLY A 40 7.72 -13.66 -3.84
C GLY A 40 6.29 -13.35 -4.29
N LYS A 41 5.70 -12.24 -3.84
CA LYS A 41 4.41 -11.73 -4.33
C LYS A 41 4.59 -10.53 -5.26
N GLY A 42 5.57 -9.68 -4.95
CA GLY A 42 5.72 -8.38 -5.61
C GLY A 42 4.83 -7.32 -4.99
N ASP A 43 4.51 -6.32 -5.80
CA ASP A 43 3.73 -5.15 -5.43
C ASP A 43 2.24 -5.50 -5.33
N HIS A 44 1.63 -5.24 -4.17
CA HIS A 44 0.23 -5.56 -3.93
C HIS A 44 -0.40 -4.60 -2.91
N LYS A 45 -1.72 -4.70 -2.79
CA LYS A 45 -2.47 -4.01 -1.74
C LYS A 45 -3.50 -4.91 -1.07
N HIS A 46 -3.81 -4.56 0.17
CA HIS A 46 -4.79 -5.19 1.04
C HIS A 46 -5.96 -4.22 1.20
N LEU A 47 -7.15 -4.62 0.79
CA LEU A 47 -8.41 -3.89 0.98
C LEU A 47 -9.26 -4.69 1.97
N GLY A 48 -9.15 -4.37 3.27
CA GLY A 48 -9.69 -5.23 4.32
C GLY A 48 -9.04 -6.63 4.30
N HIS A 49 -9.80 -7.66 3.93
CA HIS A 49 -9.31 -9.03 3.81
C HIS A 49 -8.88 -9.43 2.40
N ASP A 50 -9.17 -8.59 1.39
CA ASP A 50 -8.85 -8.89 0.00
C ASP A 50 -7.43 -8.45 -0.33
N GLU A 51 -6.66 -9.35 -0.94
CA GLU A 51 -5.32 -9.08 -1.46
C GLU A 51 -5.38 -9.02 -2.99
N VAL A 52 -4.86 -7.94 -3.57
CA VAL A 52 -4.84 -7.74 -5.02
C VAL A 52 -3.49 -7.21 -5.50
N ASP A 53 -3.05 -7.67 -6.66
CA ASP A 53 -1.83 -7.19 -7.33
C ASP A 53 -1.92 -5.68 -7.56
N TYR A 54 -0.80 -4.98 -7.35
CA TYR A 54 -0.67 -3.55 -7.58
C TYR A 54 0.39 -3.29 -8.65
N ALA A 55 -0.03 -2.68 -9.77
CA ALA A 55 0.89 -2.32 -10.84
C ALA A 55 1.66 -1.04 -10.48
N TYR A 56 2.82 -1.20 -9.86
CA TYR A 56 3.70 -0.08 -9.54
C TYR A 56 4.13 0.67 -10.81
N VAL A 57 4.00 2.00 -10.79
CA VAL A 57 4.47 2.90 -11.86
C VAL A 57 5.66 3.71 -11.36
N ASP A 58 5.42 4.54 -10.35
CA ASP A 58 6.42 5.35 -9.66
C ASP A 58 5.93 5.71 -8.25
N LEU A 59 6.76 6.45 -7.52
CA LEU A 59 6.51 6.80 -6.12
C LEU A 59 5.39 7.85 -5.97
N GLU A 60 5.22 8.74 -6.96
CA GLU A 60 4.13 9.73 -6.95
C GLU A 60 2.79 9.01 -7.10
N ARG A 61 2.70 8.11 -8.09
CA ARG A 61 1.51 7.32 -8.33
C ARG A 61 1.15 6.39 -7.17
N LEU A 62 2.15 5.77 -6.53
CA LEU A 62 1.94 4.96 -5.33
C LEU A 62 1.26 5.77 -4.22
N GLN A 63 1.71 6.99 -3.98
CA GLN A 63 1.15 7.86 -2.94
C GLN A 63 -0.26 8.34 -3.31
N ASP A 64 -0.46 8.77 -4.56
CA ASP A 64 -1.77 9.22 -5.05
C ASP A 64 -2.82 8.11 -4.96
N ASP A 65 -2.48 6.90 -5.41
CA ASP A 65 -3.39 5.75 -5.35
C ASP A 65 -3.69 5.37 -3.89
N PHE A 66 -2.69 5.39 -3.00
CA PHE A 66 -2.90 5.12 -1.57
C PHE A 66 -3.84 6.16 -0.94
N TRP A 67 -3.60 7.45 -1.16
CA TRP A 67 -4.45 8.50 -0.59
C TRP A 67 -5.87 8.46 -1.13
N LYS A 68 -6.04 8.15 -2.42
CA LYS A 68 -7.37 7.95 -3.01
C LYS A 68 -8.13 6.83 -2.31
N ASP A 69 -7.50 5.69 -2.05
CA ASP A 69 -8.14 4.58 -1.34
C ASP A 69 -8.40 4.91 0.14
N VAL A 70 -7.53 5.68 0.80
CA VAL A 70 -7.79 6.22 2.14
C VAL A 70 -9.02 7.12 2.15
N GLU A 71 -9.14 8.05 1.19
CA GLU A 71 -10.29 8.95 1.09
C GLU A 71 -11.60 8.19 0.85
N LEU A 72 -11.57 7.17 -0.01
CA LEU A 72 -12.73 6.31 -0.26
C LEU A 72 -13.13 5.56 1.02
N TRP A 73 -12.16 4.92 1.69
CA TRP A 73 -12.41 4.24 2.95
C TRP A 73 -13.00 5.18 4.01
N MET A 74 -12.43 6.38 4.16
CA MET A 74 -12.93 7.38 5.11
C MET A 74 -14.36 7.78 4.77
N LYS A 75 -14.70 8.07 3.51
CA LYS A 75 -16.07 8.41 3.10
C LYS A 75 -17.07 7.29 3.44
N ASP A 76 -16.68 6.04 3.24
CA ASP A 76 -17.53 4.88 3.55
C ASP A 76 -17.69 4.63 5.05
N HIS A 77 -16.74 5.09 5.87
CA HIS A 77 -16.70 4.86 7.32
C HIS A 77 -16.95 6.12 8.16
N THR A 78 -17.32 7.24 7.52
CA THR A 78 -17.81 8.43 8.22
C THR A 78 -19.34 8.33 8.32
N GLN A 79 -19.81 7.66 9.36
CA GLN A 79 -21.19 7.77 9.86
C GLN A 79 -21.13 8.41 11.24
N SER A 80 -21.22 9.74 11.30
CA SER A 80 -21.67 10.56 12.43
C SER A 80 -21.90 11.99 11.96
#